data_AF-A0A6L8DMU0-F1
#
_entry.id   AF-A0A6L8DMU0-F1
#
_cell.length_a   1.000
_cell.length_b   1.000
_cell.length_c   1.000
_cell.angle_alpha   90.00
_cell.angle_beta   90.00
_cell.angle_gamma   90.00
#
_symmetry.space_group_name_H-M   'P 1'
#
loop_
_entity.id
_entity.type
_entity.pdbx_description
1 polymer ?
#
loop_
_entity_poly.entity_id
_entity_poly.type
_entity_poly.pdbx_seq_one_letter_code
_entity_poly.pdbx_strand_id
1 'polypeptide(L)'
;MSAFDPAAYGSVFAELLKTPRIMALDPGEEIGSAKADLEALDLDEAFAPNRISDRAMAEGCRSALWLYHDFLVTSHTISQQITTPTGSYWHGIMHRREPDYPNGKYWFGRVGDHDIYPELR
;
A
#
# COMPACT_ATOMS: atom_id res chain seq x y z
N MET A 1 18.93 11.18 3.44
CA MET A 1 17.53 10.89 3.13
C MET A 1 16.74 12.17 3.28
N SER A 2 16.06 12.63 2.23
CA SER A 2 15.06 13.70 2.38
C SER A 2 13.94 13.20 3.29
N ALA A 3 13.36 14.09 4.09
CA ALA A 3 12.17 13.76 4.85
C ALA A 3 11.04 13.33 3.89
N PHE A 4 10.23 12.35 4.29
CA PHE A 4 9.04 11.96 3.55
C PHE A 4 8.06 13.13 3.50
N ASP A 5 7.69 13.55 2.29
CA ASP A 5 6.73 14.64 2.08
C ASP A 5 5.43 14.07 1.48
N PRO A 6 4.36 13.92 2.29
CA PRO A 6 3.09 13.40 1.80
C PRO A 6 2.39 14.35 0.81
N ALA A 7 2.73 15.65 0.82
CA ALA A 7 2.14 16.64 -0.10
C ALA A 7 2.56 16.42 -1.56
N ALA A 8 3.65 15.68 -1.80
CA ALA A 8 4.09 15.31 -3.15
C ALA A 8 3.08 14.41 -3.89
N TYR A 9 2.14 13.80 -3.17
CA TYR A 9 1.16 12.87 -3.73
C TYR A 9 -0.24 13.48 -3.88
N GLY A 10 -0.40 14.80 -3.73
CA GLY A 10 -1.71 15.46 -3.82
C GLY A 10 -2.50 15.38 -2.50
N SER A 11 -3.54 16.21 -2.36
CA SER A 11 -4.18 16.46 -1.06
C SER A 11 -4.87 15.24 -0.45
N VAL A 12 -5.48 14.37 -1.27
CA VAL A 12 -6.19 13.18 -0.78
C VAL A 12 -5.21 12.19 -0.15
N PHE A 13 -4.14 11.82 -0.87
CA PHE A 13 -3.11 10.95 -0.33
C PHE A 13 -2.34 11.62 0.81
N ALA A 14 -2.11 12.94 0.72
CA ALA A 14 -1.41 13.67 1.75
C ALA A 14 -2.12 13.57 3.11
N GLU A 15 -3.45 13.72 3.13
CA GLU A 15 -4.23 13.62 4.36
C GLU A 15 -4.20 12.20 4.96
N LEU A 16 -4.23 11.16 4.13
CA LEU A 16 -4.13 9.77 4.58
C LEU A 16 -2.72 9.37 5.04
N LEU A 17 -1.68 10.09 4.60
CA LEU A 17 -0.27 9.83 4.89
C LEU A 17 0.35 10.87 5.86
N LYS A 18 -0.44 11.83 6.36
CA LYS A 18 0.05 12.98 7.13
C LYS A 18 0.71 12.63 8.46
N THR A 19 0.39 11.46 9.02
CA THR A 19 0.96 10.98 10.28
C THR A 19 2.21 10.18 9.97
N PRO A 20 3.43 10.69 10.19
CA PRO A 20 4.64 9.90 9.98
C PRO A 20 4.66 8.76 11.00
N ARG A 21 4.83 7.53 10.54
CA ARG A 21 4.88 6.37 11.42
C ARG A 21 5.93 5.36 10.98
N ILE A 22 6.43 4.62 11.96
CA ILE A 22 7.16 3.38 11.72
C ILE A 22 6.12 2.27 11.75
N MET A 23 6.08 1.50 10.68
CA MET A 23 5.19 0.36 10.55
C MET A 23 5.62 -0.74 11.54
N ALA A 24 4.67 -1.32 12.27
CA ALA A 24 4.93 -2.50 13.11
C ALA A 24 5.53 -3.67 12.29
N LEU A 25 6.19 -4.60 12.97
CA LEU A 25 6.70 -5.83 12.33
C LEU A 25 5.68 -6.97 12.36
N ASP A 26 4.64 -6.84 13.18
CA ASP A 26 3.52 -7.76 13.37
C ASP A 26 2.23 -7.11 12.81
N PRO A 27 1.01 -7.60 13.08
CA PRO A 27 -0.19 -7.00 12.50
C PRO A 27 -0.38 -5.51 12.81
N GLY A 28 0.19 -5.00 13.91
CA GLY A 28 -0.10 -3.66 14.40
C GLY A 28 -1.52 -3.55 14.97
N GLU A 29 -2.02 -2.33 15.07
CA GLU A 29 -3.37 -2.03 15.56
C GLU A 29 -4.07 -1.10 14.56
N GLU A 30 -5.24 -1.51 14.08
CA GLU A 30 -6.03 -0.76 13.10
C GLU A 30 -6.25 0.69 13.53
N ILE A 31 -5.87 1.65 12.68
CA ILE A 31 -6.08 3.07 12.95
C ILE A 31 -7.52 3.44 12.60
N GLY A 32 -8.43 3.26 13.56
CA GLY A 32 -9.87 3.47 13.38
C GLY A 32 -10.25 4.86 12.87
N SER A 33 -9.48 5.90 13.19
CA SER A 33 -9.74 7.28 12.72
C SER A 33 -9.58 7.47 11.22
N ALA A 34 -8.79 6.63 10.54
CA ALA A 34 -8.60 6.71 9.09
C ALA A 34 -9.60 5.87 8.29
N LYS A 35 -10.36 4.98 8.96
CA LYS A 35 -11.19 3.97 8.29
C LYS A 35 -12.24 4.59 7.36
N ALA A 36 -12.98 5.58 7.83
CA ALA A 36 -14.04 6.21 7.03
C ALA A 36 -13.47 6.88 5.76
N ASP A 37 -12.33 7.56 5.89
CA ASP A 37 -11.67 8.21 4.75
C ASP A 37 -11.13 7.18 3.75
N LEU A 38 -10.63 6.04 4.24
CA LEU A 38 -10.17 4.91 3.41
C LEU A 38 -11.33 4.22 2.67
N GLU A 39 -12.48 4.04 3.33
CA GLU A 39 -13.70 3.47 2.72
C GLU A 39 -14.28 4.40 1.66
N ALA A 40 -14.21 5.73 1.88
CA ALA A 40 -14.68 6.75 0.95
C ALA A 40 -13.68 7.08 -0.16
N LEU A 41 -12.48 6.49 -0.17
CA LEU A 41 -11.42 6.82 -1.11
C LEU A 41 -11.83 6.53 -2.57
N ASP A 42 -12.08 7.59 -3.33
CA ASP A 42 -12.17 7.55 -4.79
C ASP A 42 -10.78 7.81 -5.41
N LEU A 43 -10.30 6.87 -6.23
CA LEU A 43 -8.98 6.98 -6.84
C LEU A 43 -8.95 8.01 -7.98
N ASP A 44 -10.04 8.17 -8.73
CA ASP A 44 -10.08 9.12 -9.83
C ASP A 44 -10.06 10.56 -9.29
N GLU A 45 -10.71 10.83 -8.15
CA GLU A 45 -10.57 12.08 -7.40
C GLU A 45 -9.16 12.23 -6.78
N ALA A 46 -8.62 11.16 -6.17
CA ALA A 46 -7.32 11.21 -5.52
C ALA A 46 -6.16 11.50 -6.48
N PHE A 47 -6.24 11.01 -7.72
CA PHE A 47 -5.23 11.24 -8.76
C PHE A 47 -5.50 12.48 -9.62
N ALA A 48 -6.64 13.16 -9.45
CA ALA A 48 -6.95 14.38 -10.17
C ALA A 48 -5.87 15.47 -9.98
N PRO A 49 -5.57 16.29 -11.01
CA PRO A 49 -6.21 16.33 -12.34
C PRO A 49 -5.65 15.30 -13.33
N ASN A 50 -4.74 14.42 -12.89
CA ASN A 50 -4.15 13.41 -13.75
C ASN A 50 -5.13 12.24 -13.95
N ARG A 51 -5.09 11.65 -15.14
CA ARG A 51 -5.85 10.42 -15.43
C ARG A 51 -5.05 9.21 -14.99
N ILE A 52 -5.71 8.25 -14.37
CA ILE A 52 -5.14 6.93 -14.08
C ILE A 52 -4.86 6.21 -15.42
N SER A 53 -3.59 5.99 -15.73
CA SER A 53 -3.14 5.23 -16.91
C SER A 53 -3.05 3.73 -16.66
N ASP A 54 -2.79 3.33 -15.41
CA ASP A 54 -2.72 1.93 -14.96
C ASP A 54 -3.60 1.76 -13.73
N ARG A 55 -4.73 1.06 -13.89
CA ARG A 55 -5.68 0.82 -12.80
C ARG A 55 -5.15 -0.18 -11.78
N ALA A 56 -4.34 -1.17 -12.20
CA ALA A 56 -3.77 -2.16 -11.29
C ALA A 56 -2.75 -1.51 -10.35
N MET A 57 -1.94 -0.58 -10.87
CA MET A 57 -1.03 0.23 -10.07
C MET A 57 -1.79 1.13 -9.08
N ALA A 58 -2.87 1.79 -9.52
CA ALA A 58 -3.69 2.64 -8.66
C ALA A 58 -4.36 1.86 -7.52
N GLU A 59 -4.87 0.64 -7.77
CA GLU A 59 -5.37 -0.25 -6.72
C GLU A 59 -4.24 -0.73 -5.79
N GLY A 60 -3.00 -0.83 -6.30
CA GLY A 60 -1.80 -1.06 -5.49
C GLY A 60 -1.60 0.04 -4.44
N CYS A 61 -1.77 1.31 -4.84
CA CYS A 61 -1.75 2.44 -3.91
C CYS A 61 -2.87 2.33 -2.86
N ARG A 62 -4.09 1.93 -3.26
CA ARG A 62 -5.19 1.69 -2.31
C ARG A 62 -4.85 0.58 -1.31
N SER A 63 -4.36 -0.56 -1.77
CA SER A 63 -3.93 -1.67 -0.91
C SER A 63 -2.85 -1.25 0.09
N ALA A 64 -1.88 -0.44 -0.37
CA ALA A 64 -0.82 0.10 0.47
C ALA A 64 -1.33 1.05 1.55
N LEU A 65 -2.31 1.91 1.23
CA LEU A 65 -2.93 2.80 2.22
C LEU A 65 -3.65 2.03 3.32
N TRP A 66 -4.44 1.01 2.96
CA TRP A 66 -5.08 0.15 3.97
C TRP A 66 -4.03 -0.54 4.86
N LEU A 67 -2.94 -1.02 4.28
CA LEU A 67 -1.84 -1.62 5.04
C LEU A 67 -1.11 -0.60 5.93
N TYR A 68 -0.91 0.62 5.44
CA TYR A 68 -0.30 1.72 6.19
C TYR A 68 -1.09 2.07 7.46
N HIS A 69 -2.40 1.81 7.46
CA HIS A 69 -3.30 1.99 8.61
C HIS A 69 -3.61 0.70 9.36
N ASP A 70 -2.80 -0.34 9.14
CA ASP A 70 -2.87 -1.66 9.79
C ASP A 70 -4.18 -2.45 9.52
N PHE A 71 -4.94 -2.11 8.48
CA PHE A 71 -6.10 -2.88 8.01
C PHE A 71 -5.66 -4.01 7.06
N LEU A 72 -5.03 -5.02 7.62
CA LEU A 72 -4.38 -6.10 6.86
C LEU A 72 -5.38 -6.91 6.02
N VAL A 73 -6.57 -7.21 6.54
CA VAL A 73 -7.60 -7.99 5.82
C VAL A 73 -8.05 -7.29 4.54
N THR A 74 -8.30 -5.97 4.61
CA THR A 74 -8.69 -5.19 3.43
C THR A 74 -7.53 -5.07 2.45
N SER A 75 -6.32 -4.82 2.95
CA SER A 75 -5.11 -4.78 2.12
C SER A 75 -4.87 -6.11 1.39
N HIS A 76 -5.02 -7.25 2.07
CA HIS A 76 -4.94 -8.60 1.53
C HIS A 76 -5.97 -8.81 0.42
N THR A 77 -7.23 -8.47 0.70
CA THR A 77 -8.34 -8.64 -0.26
C THR A 77 -8.06 -7.89 -1.55
N ILE A 78 -7.55 -6.66 -1.47
CA ILE A 78 -7.24 -5.85 -2.65
C ILE A 78 -6.00 -6.40 -3.37
N SER A 79 -4.87 -6.59 -2.66
CA SER A 79 -3.60 -7.02 -3.28
C SER A 79 -3.71 -8.38 -3.96
N GLN A 80 -4.50 -9.31 -3.43
CA GLN A 80 -4.73 -10.62 -4.04
C GLN A 80 -5.39 -10.53 -5.43
N GLN A 81 -6.16 -9.48 -5.72
CA GLN A 81 -6.79 -9.27 -7.04
C GLN A 81 -5.85 -8.61 -8.06
N ILE A 82 -4.70 -8.09 -7.61
CA ILE A 82 -3.74 -7.38 -8.46
C ILE A 82 -2.70 -8.38 -9.01
N THR A 83 -2.92 -8.84 -10.24
CA THR A 83 -2.09 -9.86 -10.90
C THR A 83 -0.84 -9.27 -11.58
N THR A 84 -0.10 -8.42 -10.86
CA THR A 84 1.13 -7.76 -11.33
C THR A 84 2.30 -7.96 -10.35
N PRO A 85 3.55 -7.67 -10.75
CA PRO A 85 4.69 -7.60 -9.83
C PRO A 85 4.43 -6.73 -8.61
N THR A 86 3.83 -5.55 -8.79
CA THR A 86 3.49 -4.62 -7.70
C THR A 86 2.40 -5.18 -6.78
N GLY A 87 1.39 -5.85 -7.34
CA GLY A 87 0.39 -6.55 -6.52
C GLY A 87 1.02 -7.64 -5.65
N SER A 88 1.89 -8.46 -6.23
CA SER A 88 2.66 -9.48 -5.50
C SER A 88 3.57 -8.88 -4.43
N TYR A 89 4.11 -7.67 -4.67
CA TYR A 89 4.96 -6.97 -3.71
C TYR A 89 4.17 -6.55 -2.48
N TRP A 90 3.02 -5.89 -2.66
CA TRP A 90 2.14 -5.52 -1.55
C TRP A 90 1.58 -6.73 -0.80
N HIS A 91 1.19 -7.78 -1.53
CA HIS A 91 0.74 -9.04 -0.93
C HIS A 91 1.84 -9.69 -0.08
N GLY A 92 3.08 -9.67 -0.56
CA GLY A 92 4.24 -10.15 0.18
C GLY A 92 4.48 -9.37 1.47
N ILE A 93 4.44 -8.04 1.44
CA ILE A 93 4.59 -7.20 2.64
C ILE A 93 3.46 -7.49 3.64
N MET A 94 2.22 -7.57 3.16
CA MET A 94 1.06 -7.85 4.00
C MET A 94 1.21 -9.18 4.75
N HIS A 95 1.57 -10.28 4.08
CA HIS A 95 1.76 -11.55 4.79
C HIS A 95 2.93 -11.56 5.76
N ARG A 96 3.98 -10.75 5.51
CA ARG A 96 5.05 -10.56 6.51
C ARG A 96 4.54 -9.87 7.78
N ARG A 97 3.53 -9.00 7.64
CA ARG A 97 2.83 -8.34 8.74
C ARG A 97 1.81 -9.26 9.43
N GLU A 98 1.39 -10.38 8.84
CA GLU A 98 0.56 -11.44 9.48
C GLU A 98 1.38 -12.58 10.13
N PRO A 99 2.67 -12.36 10.41
CA PRO A 99 3.67 -13.41 10.61
C PRO A 99 3.58 -14.67 9.72
N ASP A 100 3.00 -14.59 8.53
CA ASP A 100 2.92 -15.69 7.56
C ASP A 100 4.13 -15.65 6.61
N TYR A 101 5.29 -15.99 7.16
CA TYR A 101 6.55 -15.95 6.44
C TYR A 101 6.58 -16.86 5.18
N PRO A 102 6.01 -18.08 5.20
CA PRO A 102 5.92 -18.92 4.00
C PRO A 102 5.14 -18.26 2.86
N ASN A 103 3.95 -17.71 3.12
CA ASN A 103 3.20 -17.00 2.07
C ASN A 103 3.91 -15.71 1.65
N GLY A 104 4.44 -14.95 2.61
CA GLY A 104 5.24 -13.76 2.29
C GLY A 104 6.41 -14.11 1.35
N LYS A 105 7.16 -15.19 1.61
CA LYS A 105 8.23 -15.67 0.72
C LYS A 105 7.71 -16.05 -0.66
N TYR A 106 6.58 -16.75 -0.74
CA TYR A 106 5.98 -17.14 -2.01
C TYR A 106 5.62 -15.92 -2.87
N TRP A 107 4.97 -14.91 -2.28
CA TRP A 107 4.58 -13.71 -3.01
C TRP A 107 5.77 -12.84 -3.39
N PHE A 108 6.78 -12.67 -2.52
CA PHE A 108 8.02 -12.02 -2.93
C PHE A 108 8.74 -12.77 -4.06
N GLY A 109 8.64 -14.11 -4.11
CA GLY A 109 9.15 -14.89 -5.24
C GLY A 109 8.47 -14.61 -6.58
N ARG A 110 7.29 -13.98 -6.58
CA ARG A 110 6.53 -13.58 -7.77
C ARG A 110 6.78 -12.15 -8.22
N VAL A 111 7.50 -11.36 -7.42
CA VAL A 111 7.77 -9.94 -7.70
C VAL A 111 8.76 -9.77 -8.86
N GLY A 112 9.76 -10.65 -8.97
CA GLY A 112 10.80 -10.52 -10.00
C GLY A 112 11.64 -9.26 -9.83
N ASP A 113 12.11 -8.66 -10.92
CA ASP A 113 12.90 -7.42 -10.90
C ASP A 113 11.97 -6.19 -10.85
N HIS A 114 11.49 -5.84 -9.66
CA HIS A 114 10.58 -4.69 -9.48
C HIS A 114 11.34 -3.36 -9.51
N ASP A 115 10.76 -2.35 -10.14
CA ASP A 115 11.32 -1.00 -10.32
C ASP A 115 11.65 -0.26 -9.01
N ILE A 116 11.18 -0.75 -7.87
CA ILE A 116 11.45 -0.17 -6.55
C ILE A 116 12.82 -0.61 -6.00
N TYR A 117 13.34 -1.75 -6.45
CA TYR A 117 14.56 -2.35 -5.90
C TYR A 117 15.81 -1.48 -6.05
N PRO A 118 16.04 -0.75 -7.15
CA PRO A 118 17.15 0.20 -7.22
C PRO A 118 17.12 1.26 -6.12
N GLU A 119 15.95 1.67 -5.64
CA GLU A 119 15.78 2.69 -4.60
C GLU A 119 15.96 2.13 -3.17
N LEU A 120 15.85 0.81 -2.99
CA LEU A 120 15.96 0.13 -1.68
C LEU A 120 17.37 -0.39 -1.38
N ARG A 121 18.33 -0.24 -2.30
CA ARG A 121 19.71 -0.75 -2.19
C ARG A 121 20.69 0.24 -1.60
#